data_AF-V7IND6-F1
#
_entry.id   AF-V7IND6-F1
#
_cell.length_a   1.000
_cell.length_b   1.000
_cell.length_c   1.000
_cell.angle_alpha   90.00
_cell.angle_beta   90.00
_cell.angle_gamma   90.00
#
_symmetry.space_group_name_H-M   'P 1'
#
loop_
_entity.id
_entity.type
_entity.pdbx_description
1 polymer ?
#
loop_
_entity_poly.entity_id
_entity_poly.type
_entity_poly.pdbx_seq_one_letter_code
_entity_poly.pdbx_strand_id
1 'polypeptide(L)'
;MDCLKDIAEKIVFQDGYYLFAVKGNQGRLQKTFEGKFPLKELNNLVYDSYSTTEKSHGREETRLHIVSNVPDKLIDFPLVEGRKKLCVAVSFRKEIASQVKEPEMQMRYYISSANLTAEKFARSIREH
;
A
#
# COMPACT_ATOMS: atom_id res chain seq x y z
N MET A 1 12.07 22.59 6.52
CA MET A 1 10.82 21.81 6.39
C MET A 1 11.14 20.67 5.43
N ASP A 2 11.77 19.60 5.92
CA ASP A 2 12.16 18.47 5.09
C ASP A 2 10.89 17.72 4.65
N CYS A 3 10.60 17.80 3.36
CA CYS A 3 9.49 17.10 2.75
C CYS A 3 9.85 15.62 2.60
N LEU A 4 8.87 14.72 2.49
CA LEU A 4 9.06 13.28 2.19
C LEU A 4 10.01 13.06 1.00
N LYS A 5 10.05 14.01 0.07
CA LYS A 5 10.97 14.04 -1.07
C LYS A 5 12.44 14.10 -0.64
N ASP A 6 12.81 14.98 0.28
CA ASP A 6 14.21 15.17 0.69
C ASP A 6 14.76 13.94 1.41
N ILE A 7 13.89 13.23 2.14
CA ILE A 7 14.23 11.96 2.80
C ILE A 7 14.38 10.84 1.77
N ALA A 8 13.47 10.73 0.80
CA ALA A 8 13.62 9.76 -0.29
C ALA A 8 14.90 10.00 -1.11
N GLU A 9 15.22 11.25 -1.43
CA GLU A 9 16.43 11.58 -2.19
C GLU A 9 17.69 11.18 -1.44
N LYS A 10 17.76 11.44 -0.12
CA LYS A 10 18.88 10.98 0.72
C LYS A 10 19.00 9.46 0.77
N ILE A 11 17.88 8.73 0.85
CA ILE A 11 17.88 7.26 0.88
C ILE A 11 18.36 6.69 -0.46
N VAL A 12 17.84 7.20 -1.57
CA VAL A 12 18.24 6.77 -2.92
C VAL A 12 19.70 7.15 -3.20
N PHE A 13 20.16 8.31 -2.75
CA PHE A 13 21.56 8.73 -2.88
C PHE A 13 22.54 7.79 -2.14
N GLN A 14 22.09 7.14 -1.07
CA GLN A 14 22.86 6.12 -0.35
C GLN A 14 22.69 4.70 -0.92
N ASP A 15 22.17 4.58 -2.14
CA ASP A 15 21.83 3.30 -2.80
C ASP A 15 20.85 2.44 -1.99
N GLY A 16 20.09 3.10 -1.11
CA GLY A 16 19.05 2.51 -0.28
C GLY A 16 17.69 2.52 -0.97
N TYR A 17 16.83 1.59 -0.56
CA TYR A 17 15.43 1.58 -0.97
C TYR A 17 14.55 2.14 0.14
N TYR A 18 13.52 2.89 -0.24
CA TYR A 18 12.51 3.36 0.70
C TYR A 18 11.19 2.61 0.50
N LEU A 19 10.43 2.49 1.58
CA LEU A 19 9.03 2.08 1.60
C LEU A 19 8.27 3.08 2.46
N PHE A 20 7.61 4.03 1.81
CA PHE A 20 6.85 5.06 2.53
C PHE A 20 5.39 4.72 2.58
N ALA A 21 4.86 4.61 3.80
CA ALA A 21 3.43 4.64 4.02
C ALA A 21 2.90 6.00 3.57
N VAL A 22 1.92 5.96 2.68
CA VAL A 22 1.13 7.13 2.31
C VAL A 22 0.20 7.43 3.48
N LYS A 23 0.76 7.99 4.56
CA LYS A 23 0.02 8.32 5.78
C LYS A 23 -0.91 9.48 5.45
N GLY A 24 -2.19 9.31 5.73
CA GLY A 24 -3.26 10.28 5.47
C GLY A 24 -3.17 11.56 6.31
N ASN A 25 -2.05 12.29 6.29
CA ASN A 25 -2.04 13.70 6.68
C ASN A 25 -2.60 14.62 5.57
N GLN A 26 -3.11 14.04 4.49
CA GLN A 26 -3.86 14.74 3.46
C GLN A 26 -5.09 13.91 3.11
N GLY A 27 -6.25 14.28 3.65
CA GLY A 27 -7.54 13.75 3.19
C GLY A 27 -7.78 13.93 1.68
N ARG A 28 -6.93 14.72 1.00
CA ARG A 28 -6.85 14.84 -0.45
C ARG A 28 -6.25 13.61 -1.13
N LEU A 29 -5.22 12.99 -0.55
CA LEU A 29 -4.45 11.93 -1.21
C LEU A 29 -5.22 10.62 -1.26
N GLN A 30 -5.81 10.21 -0.13
CA GLN A 30 -6.67 9.03 -0.09
C GLN A 30 -7.87 9.19 -1.03
N LYS A 31 -8.52 10.37 -1.03
CA LYS A 31 -9.59 10.68 -1.99
C LYS A 31 -9.11 10.71 -3.44
N THR A 32 -7.89 11.20 -3.69
CA THR A 32 -7.28 11.19 -5.02
C THR A 32 -6.95 9.78 -5.47
N PHE A 33 -6.52 8.90 -4.57
CA PHE A 33 -6.32 7.48 -4.87
C PHE A 33 -7.64 6.75 -5.09
N GLU A 34 -8.65 6.91 -4.22
CA GLU A 34 -9.97 6.32 -4.44
C GLU A 34 -10.65 6.82 -5.73
N GLY A 35 -10.44 8.10 -6.08
CA GLY A 35 -11.00 8.73 -7.28
C GLY A 35 -10.21 8.47 -8.57
N LYS A 36 -8.88 8.62 -8.56
CA LYS A 36 -8.01 8.42 -9.74
C LYS A 36 -7.57 6.96 -9.92
N PHE A 37 -7.60 6.16 -8.86
CA PHE A 37 -7.14 4.78 -8.84
C PHE A 37 -8.12 3.88 -8.07
N PRO A 38 -9.36 3.74 -8.56
CA PRO A 38 -10.31 2.82 -7.96
C PRO A 38 -9.74 1.40 -8.01
N LEU A 39 -10.11 0.54 -7.05
CA LEU A 39 -9.69 -0.87 -7.01
C LEU A 39 -9.96 -1.62 -8.32
N LYS A 40 -10.91 -1.15 -9.13
CA LYS A 40 -11.18 -1.68 -10.47
C LYS A 40 -10.01 -1.51 -11.45
N GLU A 41 -9.20 -0.46 -11.31
CA GLU A 41 -8.00 -0.26 -12.14
C GLU A 41 -6.89 -1.27 -11.82
N LEU A 42 -6.88 -1.86 -10.62
CA LEU A 42 -5.95 -2.97 -10.32
C LEU A 42 -6.15 -4.13 -11.29
N ASN A 43 -7.38 -4.45 -11.70
CA ASN A 43 -7.64 -5.54 -12.65
C ASN A 43 -6.99 -5.33 -14.02
N ASN A 44 -6.68 -4.08 -14.38
CA ASN A 44 -6.07 -3.74 -15.68
C ASN A 44 -4.54 -3.62 -15.60
N LEU A 45 -3.96 -3.80 -14.41
CA LEU A 45 -2.53 -3.68 -14.20
C LEU A 45 -1.88 -5.05 -14.00
N VAL A 46 -0.62 -5.13 -14.38
CA VAL A 46 0.24 -6.23 -13.94
C VAL A 46 0.61 -5.97 -12.49
N TYR A 47 0.01 -6.75 -11.60
CA TYR A 47 0.29 -6.70 -10.17
C TYR A 47 0.67 -8.09 -9.65
N ASP A 48 1.55 -8.09 -8.66
CA ASP A 48 1.78 -9.22 -7.79
C ASP A 48 0.86 -9.10 -6.58
N SER A 49 0.34 -10.22 -6.06
CA SER A 49 -0.55 -10.20 -4.90
C SER A 49 -0.27 -11.34 -3.94
N TYR A 50 -0.42 -11.04 -2.65
CA TYR A 50 -0.18 -11.97 -1.57
C TYR A 50 -1.25 -11.77 -0.50
N SER A 51 -2.02 -12.82 -0.23
CA SER A 51 -3.08 -12.78 0.77
C SER A 51 -2.76 -13.69 1.94
N THR A 52 -3.16 -13.26 3.13
CA THR A 52 -3.05 -14.03 4.36
C THR A 52 -4.35 -13.93 5.11
N THR A 53 -4.83 -15.04 5.65
CA THR A 53 -6.04 -15.07 6.47
C THR A 53 -5.68 -15.68 7.82
N GLU A 54 -5.92 -14.92 8.89
CA GLU A 54 -5.70 -15.35 10.27
C GLU A 54 -7.04 -15.39 11.00
N LYS A 55 -7.32 -16.53 11.66
CA LYS A 55 -8.49 -16.69 12.52
C LYS A 55 -8.01 -16.80 13.97
N SER A 56 -8.48 -15.91 14.83
CA SER A 56 -8.08 -15.88 16.24
C SER A 56 -9.20 -15.30 17.11
N HIS A 57 -9.48 -15.93 18.27
CA HIS A 57 -10.36 -15.42 19.33
C HIS A 57 -11.70 -14.84 18.83
N GLY A 58 -12.39 -15.54 17.91
CA GLY A 58 -13.67 -15.08 17.36
C GLY A 58 -13.55 -13.94 16.34
N ARG A 59 -12.35 -13.71 15.79
CA ARG A 59 -12.07 -12.76 14.71
C ARG A 59 -11.42 -13.49 13.54
N GLU A 60 -11.76 -13.07 12.34
CA GLU A 60 -11.14 -13.48 11.08
C GLU A 60 -10.61 -12.23 10.39
N GLU A 61 -9.29 -12.14 10.25
CA GLU A 61 -8.62 -11.04 9.57
C GLU A 61 -8.00 -11.55 8.27
N THR A 62 -8.40 -11.00 7.15
CA THR A 62 -7.79 -11.27 5.84
C THR A 62 -7.02 -10.05 5.39
N ARG A 63 -5.70 -10.19 5.21
CA ARG A 63 -4.82 -9.13 4.72
C ARG A 63 -4.38 -9.47 3.30
N LEU A 64 -4.73 -8.62 2.36
CA LEU A 64 -4.34 -8.66 0.97
C LEU A 64 -3.27 -7.59 0.70
N HIS A 65 -2.16 -8.02 0.14
CA HIS A 65 -1.03 -7.18 -0.22
C HIS A 65 -0.90 -7.23 -1.72
N ILE A 66 -0.86 -6.07 -2.37
CA ILE A 66 -0.75 -5.96 -3.82
C ILE A 66 0.42 -5.05 -4.14
N VAL A 67 1.23 -5.45 -5.11
CA VAL A 67 2.36 -4.66 -5.59
C VAL A 67 2.25 -4.53 -7.10
N SER A 68 2.10 -3.31 -7.58
CA SER A 68 2.10 -2.99 -9.01
C SER A 68 3.18 -1.98 -9.34
N ASN A 69 3.49 -1.82 -10.62
CA ASN A 69 4.20 -0.62 -11.05
C ASN A 69 3.34 0.61 -10.73
N VAL A 70 3.98 1.75 -10.45
CA VAL A 70 3.25 3.00 -10.32
C VAL A 70 2.63 3.33 -11.69
N PRO A 71 1.30 3.40 -11.81
CA PRO A 71 0.65 3.78 -13.06
C PRO A 71 0.92 5.26 -13.35
N ASP A 72 1.00 5.62 -14.63
CA ASP A 72 1.36 6.96 -15.08
C ASP A 72 0.43 8.06 -14.52
N LYS A 73 -0.83 7.71 -14.24
CA LYS A 73 -1.83 8.60 -13.64
C LYS A 73 -1.50 9.06 -12.21
N LEU A 74 -0.57 8.38 -11.53
CA LEU A 74 -0.10 8.71 -10.19
C LEU A 74 1.27 9.43 -10.19
N ILE A 75 1.77 9.82 -11.37
CA ILE A 75 3.04 10.56 -11.53
C ILE A 75 3.01 11.95 -10.88
N ASP A 76 1.84 12.54 -10.66
CA ASP A 76 1.69 13.87 -10.02
C ASP A 76 2.21 13.94 -8.57
N PHE A 77 2.51 12.80 -7.94
CA PHE A 77 3.15 12.80 -6.63
C PHE A 77 4.65 13.11 -6.78
N PRO A 78 5.22 14.01 -5.96
CA PRO A 78 6.65 14.34 -5.98
C PRO A 78 7.46 13.13 -5.50
N LEU A 79 7.62 12.17 -6.42
CA LEU A 79 8.28 10.90 -6.23
C LEU A 79 9.62 11.00 -6.94
N VAL A 80 10.69 10.80 -6.17
CA VAL A 80 12.08 10.80 -6.64
C VAL A 80 12.25 9.92 -7.87
N GLU A 81 12.97 10.37 -8.89
CA GLU A 81 13.14 9.67 -10.17
C GLU A 81 13.74 8.26 -9.96
N GLY A 82 13.15 7.23 -10.60
CA GLY A 82 13.58 5.83 -10.43
C GLY A 82 12.49 4.78 -10.72
N ARG A 83 12.82 3.49 -10.56
CA ARG A 83 11.87 2.36 -10.65
C ARG A 83 10.95 2.38 -9.43
N LYS A 84 9.67 2.67 -9.63
CA LYS A 84 8.70 2.85 -8.54
C LYS A 84 7.67 1.73 -8.54
N LYS A 85 7.39 1.18 -7.36
CA LYS A 85 6.30 0.24 -7.11
C LYS A 85 5.23 0.90 -6.23
N LEU A 86 3.98 0.82 -6.69
CA LEU A 86 2.82 1.12 -5.87
C LEU A 86 2.49 -0.16 -5.09
N CYS A 87 2.51 -0.06 -3.77
CA CYS A 87 2.15 -1.17 -2.90
C CYS A 87 0.86 -0.82 -2.15
N VAL A 88 -0.10 -1.73 -2.11
CA VAL A 88 -1.40 -1.54 -1.48
C VAL A 88 -1.60 -2.67 -0.49
N ALA A 89 -1.88 -2.33 0.77
CA ALA A 89 -2.27 -3.27 1.80
C ALA A 89 -3.74 -3.05 2.13
N VAL A 90 -4.55 -4.08 1.97
CA VAL A 90 -5.98 -4.08 2.32
C VAL A 90 -6.18 -5.10 3.43
N SER A 91 -6.63 -4.67 4.60
CA SER A 91 -7.05 -5.56 5.68
C SER A 91 -8.58 -5.60 5.75
N PHE A 92 -9.11 -6.80 5.83
CA PHE A 92 -10.52 -7.09 6.06
C PHE A 92 -10.63 -7.76 7.42
N ARG A 93 -11.22 -7.07 8.38
CA ARG A 93 -11.42 -7.58 9.72
C ARG A 93 -12.90 -7.93 9.91
N LYS A 94 -13.17 -9.20 10.19
CA LYS A 94 -14.51 -9.71 10.48
C LYS A 94 -14.56 -10.24 11.89
N GLU A 95 -15.52 -9.78 12.69
CA GLU A 95 -15.85 -10.42 13.95
C GLU A 95 -16.83 -11.57 13.71
N ILE A 96 -16.44 -12.78 14.09
CA ILE A 96 -17.23 -14.00 13.92
C ILE A 96 -18.44 -13.99 14.86
N ALA A 97 -18.33 -13.34 16.02
CA ALA A 97 -19.40 -13.23 17.02
C ALA A 97 -20.39 -12.08 16.76
N SER A 98 -20.00 -11.09 15.95
CA SER A 98 -20.88 -9.98 15.59
C SER A 98 -21.80 -10.40 14.44
N GLN A 99 -23.11 -10.17 14.57
CA GLN A 99 -24.08 -10.34 13.45
C GLN A 99 -23.87 -9.33 12.31
N VAL A 100 -22.86 -8.47 12.41
CA VAL A 100 -22.46 -7.54 11.37
C VAL A 100 -21.95 -8.35 10.18
N LYS A 101 -22.71 -8.32 9.07
CA LYS A 101 -22.36 -9.03 7.83
C LYS A 101 -21.15 -8.43 7.11
N GLU A 102 -20.89 -7.14 7.33
CA GLU A 102 -19.86 -6.40 6.61
C GLU A 102 -18.53 -6.42 7.38
N PRO A 103 -17.45 -6.91 6.76
CA PRO A 103 -16.12 -6.82 7.36
C PRO A 103 -15.64 -5.36 7.38
N GLU A 104 -14.96 -4.98 8.45
CA GLU A 104 -14.27 -3.69 8.53
C GLU A 104 -13.09 -3.71 7.54
N MET A 105 -13.16 -2.89 6.49
CA MET A 105 -12.11 -2.76 5.49
C MET A 105 -11.19 -1.59 5.85
N GLN A 106 -9.89 -1.84 5.92
CA GLN A 106 -8.86 -0.81 6.02
C GLN A 106 -7.91 -0.92 4.84
N MET A 107 -7.68 0.18 4.14
CA MET A 107 -6.76 0.24 3.00
C MET A 107 -5.63 1.22 3.30
N ARG A 108 -4.40 0.79 3.03
CA ARG A 108 -3.18 1.59 3.19
C ARG A 108 -2.36 1.51 1.92
N TYR A 109 -1.98 2.67 1.42
CA TYR A 109 -1.12 2.79 0.25
C TYR A 109 0.32 3.02 0.69
N TYR A 110 1.24 2.47 -0.08
CA TYR A 110 2.67 2.58 0.14
C TYR A 110 3.35 2.80 -1.20
N ILE A 111 4.44 3.54 -1.17
CA ILE A 111 5.27 3.77 -2.36
C ILE A 111 6.67 3.29 -2.06
N SER A 112 7.19 2.44 -2.93
CA SER A 112 8.54 1.91 -2.81
C SER A 112 9.37 2.20 -4.04
N SER A 113 10.66 2.46 -3.82
CA SER A 113 11.68 2.47 -4.89
C SER A 113 12.30 1.10 -5.13
N ALA A 114 12.03 0.10 -4.27
CA ALA A 114 12.52 -1.25 -4.46
C ALA A 114 11.63 -2.04 -5.41
N ASN A 115 12.25 -2.99 -6.14
CA ASN A 115 11.51 -4.04 -6.82
C ASN A 115 11.07 -5.09 -5.78
N LEU A 116 9.92 -4.85 -5.15
CA LEU A 116 9.34 -5.75 -4.16
C LEU A 116 8.33 -6.69 -4.81
N THR A 117 8.25 -7.92 -4.27
CA THR A 117 7.12 -8.82 -4.46
C THR A 117 6.07 -8.54 -3.38
N ALA A 118 4.83 -8.97 -3.60
CA ALA A 118 3.75 -8.78 -2.64
C ALA A 118 4.02 -9.48 -1.29
N GLU A 119 4.70 -10.63 -1.31
CA GLU A 119 5.13 -11.34 -0.10
C GLU A 119 6.20 -10.56 0.67
N LYS A 120 7.23 -10.04 -0.01
CA LYS A 120 8.28 -9.21 0.64
C LYS A 120 7.66 -7.95 1.23
N PHE A 121 6.76 -7.30 0.50
CA PHE A 121 6.03 -6.15 0.99
C PHE A 121 5.19 -6.49 2.23
N ALA A 122 4.46 -7.61 2.23
CA ALA A 122 3.68 -8.07 3.39
C ALA A 122 4.54 -8.28 4.64
N ARG A 123 5.76 -8.80 4.47
CA ARG A 123 6.72 -8.96 5.56
C ARG A 123 7.25 -7.61 6.04
N SER A 124 7.66 -6.74 5.11
CA SER A 124 8.21 -5.42 5.44
C SER A 124 7.23 -4.53 6.21
N ILE A 125 5.91 -4.62 5.93
CA ILE A 125 4.92 -3.84 6.68
C ILE A 125 4.50 -4.48 8.02
N ARG A 126 4.83 -5.75 8.25
CA ARG A 126 4.61 -6.42 9.55
C ARG A 126 5.72 -6.11 10.55
N GLU A 127 6.93 -5.84 10.05
CA GLU A 127 8.12 -5.53 10.86
C GLU A 127 8.23 -4.02 11.21
N HIS A 128 7.28 -3.19 10.76
CA HIS A 128 7.27 -1.73 10.95
C HIS A 128 6.12 -1.25 11.84
#